data_AF-A0A7V9R7K5-F1
#
_entry.id   AF-A0A7V9R7K5-F1
#
_cell.length_a   1.000
_cell.length_b   1.000
_cell.length_c   1.000
_cell.angle_alpha   90.00
_cell.angle_beta   90.00
_cell.angle_gamma   90.00
#
_symmetry.space_group_name_H-M   'P 1'
#
loop_
_entity.id
_entity.type
_entity.pdbx_description
1 polymer ?
#
loop_
_entity_poly.entity_id
_entity_poly.type
_entity_poly.pdbx_seq_one_letter_code
_entity_poly.pdbx_strand_id
1 'polypeptide(L)'
;MTPVHGGVAALGVLLTTACTAGVSASSETGGYVSSNGAITVVSEAEREPAPDISGPTLAGDEVSLGDFAGKVVVVNTWGSWCTECRAEADDL
;
A
#
# COMPACT_ATOMS: atom_id res chain seq x y z
N MET A 1 6.58 69.43 9.52
CA MET A 1 5.68 68.61 10.36
C MET A 1 4.80 67.82 9.41
N THR A 2 4.89 66.49 9.44
CA THR A 2 4.20 65.46 8.63
C THR A 2 2.66 65.66 8.59
N PRO A 3 1.93 65.19 7.56
CA PRO A 3 1.95 63.80 7.11
C PRO A 3 2.06 63.53 5.60
N VAL A 4 2.54 62.32 5.37
CA VAL A 4 2.78 61.62 4.12
C VAL A 4 1.47 61.07 3.53
N HIS A 5 1.36 61.24 2.22
CA HIS A 5 0.44 60.65 1.25
C HIS A 5 -0.16 59.29 1.67
N GLY A 6 -1.44 59.32 2.05
CA GLY A 6 -2.29 58.14 2.00
C GLY A 6 -2.66 57.84 0.55
N GLY A 7 -2.38 56.62 0.09
CA GLY A 7 -2.81 56.20 -1.24
C GLY A 7 -1.96 55.11 -1.90
N VAL A 8 -1.56 54.07 -1.19
CA VAL A 8 -1.08 52.83 -1.83
C VAL A 8 -1.59 51.64 -1.02
N ALA A 9 -2.82 51.18 -1.29
CA ALA A 9 -3.33 49.97 -0.65
C ALA A 9 -4.40 49.23 -1.49
N ALA A 10 -4.35 49.31 -2.82
CA ALA A 10 -5.36 48.64 -3.67
C ALA A 10 -4.79 47.66 -4.71
N LEU A 11 -3.50 47.32 -4.66
CA LEU A 11 -2.86 46.40 -5.63
C LEU A 11 -2.13 45.21 -5.00
N GLY A 12 -2.30 44.99 -3.68
CA GLY A 12 -1.61 43.90 -2.96
C GLY A 12 -2.43 42.62 -2.71
N VAL A 13 -3.72 42.60 -3.06
CA VAL A 13 -4.66 41.50 -2.69
C VAL A 13 -4.92 40.52 -3.85
N LEU A 14 -4.10 40.55 -4.91
CA LEU A 14 -4.23 39.62 -6.04
C LEU A 14 -3.06 38.62 -6.14
N LEU A 15 -2.03 38.74 -5.29
CA LEU A 15 -0.82 37.90 -5.37
C LEU A 15 -0.72 36.82 -4.28
N THR A 16 -1.65 36.76 -3.32
CA THR A 16 -1.62 35.74 -2.25
C THR A 16 -2.41 34.47 -2.57
N THR A 17 -3.19 34.43 -3.65
CA THR A 17 -3.92 33.23 -4.10
C THR A 17 -3.04 32.20 -4.82
N ALA A 18 -1.75 32.49 -5.05
CA ALA A 18 -0.85 31.57 -5.73
C ALA A 18 -0.32 30.43 -4.82
N CYS A 19 -0.37 30.56 -3.49
CA CYS A 19 0.12 29.51 -2.58
C CYS A 19 -0.88 28.37 -2.34
N THR A 20 -2.12 28.47 -2.83
CA THR A 20 -3.12 27.38 -2.74
C THR A 20 -3.34 26.67 -4.07
N ALA A 21 -2.79 27.17 -5.18
CA ALA A 21 -2.99 26.63 -6.53
C ALA A 21 -2.05 25.47 -6.90
N GLY A 22 -1.54 24.72 -5.92
CA GLY A 22 -0.53 23.70 -6.21
C GLY A 22 -0.22 22.67 -5.14
N VAL A 23 -1.03 22.52 -4.08
CA VAL A 23 -1.02 21.23 -3.39
C VAL A 23 -1.81 20.27 -4.27
N SER A 24 -1.08 19.58 -5.15
CA SER A 24 -1.60 18.32 -5.66
C SER A 24 -1.71 17.44 -4.43
N ALA A 25 -2.91 17.35 -3.86
CA ALA A 25 -3.26 16.18 -3.08
C ALA A 25 -3.24 15.03 -4.08
N SER A 26 -2.04 14.49 -4.32
CA SER A 26 -1.90 13.12 -4.75
C SER A 26 -2.68 12.35 -3.70
N SER A 27 -3.88 11.89 -4.03
CA SER A 27 -4.40 10.71 -3.38
C SER A 27 -3.43 9.60 -3.76
N GLU A 28 -2.32 9.53 -3.04
CA GLU A 28 -1.56 8.32 -2.93
C GLU A 28 -2.50 7.37 -2.20
N THR A 29 -3.35 6.69 -2.97
CA THR A 29 -3.86 5.40 -2.53
C THR A 29 -2.62 4.53 -2.41
N GLY A 30 -1.97 4.60 -1.24
CA GLY A 30 -0.60 4.15 -1.03
C GLY A 30 -0.39 2.76 -1.59
N GLY A 31 0.36 2.66 -2.70
CA GLY A 31 0.82 1.41 -3.30
C GLY A 31 -0.23 0.31 -3.56
N TYR A 32 -1.53 0.60 -3.45
CA TYR A 32 -2.56 -0.43 -3.54
C TYR A 32 -2.86 -0.71 -5.01
N VAL A 33 -2.31 -1.79 -5.53
CA VAL A 33 -2.67 -2.32 -6.84
C VAL A 33 -3.91 -3.18 -6.66
N SER A 34 -5.07 -2.62 -7.00
CA SER A 34 -6.32 -3.38 -7.01
C SER A 34 -6.21 -4.49 -8.06
N SER A 35 -6.39 -5.74 -7.63
CA SER A 35 -6.44 -6.88 -8.53
C SER A 35 -7.67 -6.74 -9.43
N ASN A 36 -7.52 -6.97 -10.73
CA ASN A 36 -8.61 -6.99 -11.70
C ASN A 36 -9.54 -8.22 -11.56
N GLY A 37 -9.47 -8.93 -10.42
CA GLY A 37 -10.20 -10.16 -10.18
C GLY A 37 -9.67 -11.35 -10.98
N ALA A 38 -8.50 -11.22 -11.62
CA ALA A 38 -7.91 -12.33 -12.36
C ALA A 38 -7.35 -13.38 -11.40
N ILE A 39 -7.80 -14.61 -11.57
CA ILE A 39 -7.19 -15.78 -10.94
C ILE A 39 -6.15 -16.33 -11.91
N THR A 40 -4.89 -16.40 -11.48
CA THR A 40 -3.85 -17.08 -12.24
C THR A 40 -3.90 -18.57 -11.93
N VAL A 41 -4.33 -19.36 -12.92
CA VAL A 41 -4.29 -20.82 -12.84
C VAL A 41 -3.15 -21.31 -13.72
N VAL A 42 -2.13 -21.90 -13.09
CA VAL A 42 -1.00 -22.48 -13.81
C VAL A 42 -1.38 -23.90 -14.24
N SER A 43 -1.27 -24.16 -15.55
CA SER A 43 -1.53 -25.48 -16.11
C SER A 43 -0.52 -26.49 -15.56
N GLU A 44 -0.88 -27.77 -15.49
CA GLU A 44 -0.03 -28.79 -14.88
C GLU A 44 1.36 -28.88 -15.54
N ALA A 45 1.43 -28.69 -16.86
CA ALA A 45 2.69 -28.73 -17.61
C ALA A 45 3.61 -27.53 -17.37
N GLU A 46 3.09 -26.44 -16.80
CA GLU A 46 3.82 -25.19 -16.54
C GLU A 46 4.11 -24.97 -15.05
N ARG A 47 3.72 -25.92 -14.19
CA ARG A 47 3.99 -25.83 -12.75
C ARG A 47 5.44 -26.18 -12.48
N GLU A 48 6.16 -25.22 -11.92
CA GLU A 48 7.48 -25.44 -11.36
C GLU A 48 7.37 -25.95 -9.91
N PRO A 49 8.41 -26.63 -9.39
CA PRO A 49 8.50 -26.94 -7.97
C PRO A 49 8.26 -25.70 -7.11
N ALA A 50 7.54 -25.86 -6.00
CA ALA A 50 7.36 -24.79 -5.04
C ALA A 50 8.75 -24.30 -4.56
N PRO A 51 8.91 -22.98 -4.35
CA PRO A 51 10.16 -22.46 -3.82
C PRO A 51 10.43 -23.01 -2.42
N ASP A 52 11.70 -23.06 -2.05
CA ASP A 52 12.08 -23.36 -0.67
C ASP A 52 11.79 -22.13 0.20
N ILE A 53 10.70 -22.20 0.97
CA ILE A 53 10.30 -21.16 1.92
C ILE A 53 10.52 -21.72 3.31
N SER A 54 11.36 -21.04 4.07
CA SER A 54 11.61 -21.30 5.48
C SER A 54 11.79 -20.00 6.26
N GLY A 55 11.57 -20.09 7.57
CA GLY A 55 11.80 -18.98 8.48
C GLY A 55 11.19 -19.21 9.86
N PRO A 56 11.33 -18.23 10.76
CA PRO A 56 10.74 -18.31 12.09
C PRO A 56 9.23 -18.10 12.04
N THR A 57 8.50 -18.90 12.82
CA THR A 57 7.10 -18.66 13.16
C THR A 57 6.96 -17.45 14.09
N LEU A 58 5.73 -17.00 14.33
CA LEU A 58 5.45 -15.94 15.32
C LEU A 58 5.83 -16.35 16.76
N ALA A 59 5.94 -17.64 17.05
CA ALA A 59 6.41 -18.17 18.33
C ALA A 59 7.94 -18.27 18.42
N GLY A 60 8.66 -18.09 17.30
CA GLY A 60 10.12 -18.14 17.22
C GLY A 60 10.70 -19.50 16.82
N ASP A 61 9.88 -20.53 16.68
CA ASP A 61 10.31 -21.84 16.13
C ASP A 61 10.59 -21.74 14.63
N GLU A 62 11.54 -22.52 14.10
CA GLU A 62 11.73 -22.63 12.66
C GLU A 62 10.64 -23.48 11.99
N VAL A 63 10.22 -23.06 10.79
CA VAL A 63 9.30 -23.80 9.93
C VAL A 63 9.79 -23.73 8.48
N SER A 64 9.62 -24.82 7.73
CA SER A 64 9.83 -24.89 6.28
C SER A 64 8.61 -25.51 5.60
N LEU A 65 8.37 -25.16 4.33
CA LEU A 65 7.39 -25.91 3.50
C LEU A 65 7.75 -27.40 3.38
N GLY A 66 9.03 -27.77 3.52
CA GLY A 66 9.49 -29.15 3.53
C GLY A 66 8.89 -30.00 4.66
N ASP A 67 8.54 -29.38 5.79
CA ASP A 67 7.93 -30.05 6.95
C ASP A 67 6.53 -30.59 6.64
N PHE A 68 5.92 -30.12 5.55
CA PHE A 68 4.58 -30.51 5.09
C PHE A 68 4.60 -31.42 3.85
N ALA A 69 5.76 -31.97 3.48
CA ALA A 69 5.89 -32.84 2.31
C ALA A 69 4.85 -33.98 2.30
N GLY A 70 4.24 -34.20 1.13
CA GLY A 70 3.18 -35.19 0.94
C GLY A 70 1.77 -34.73 1.33
N LYS A 71 1.61 -33.49 1.82
CA LYS A 71 0.30 -32.87 2.08
C LYS A 71 -0.02 -31.82 1.03
N VAL A 72 -1.31 -31.60 0.78
CA VAL A 72 -1.77 -30.41 0.05
C VAL A 72 -1.69 -29.21 0.99
N VAL A 73 -0.94 -28.18 0.58
CA VAL A 73 -0.70 -26.96 1.37
C VAL A 73 -1.18 -25.75 0.57
N VAL A 74 -1.90 -24.86 1.23
CA VAL A 74 -2.28 -23.54 0.69
C VAL A 74 -1.49 -22.49 1.45
N VAL A 75 -0.78 -21.63 0.73
CA VAL A 75 -0.04 -20.50 1.32
C VAL A 75 -0.86 -19.23 1.13
N ASN A 76 -1.31 -18.65 2.24
CA ASN A 76 -1.96 -17.36 2.23
C ASN A 76 -0.97 -16.26 2.64
N THR A 77 -0.82 -15.23 1.81
CA THR A 77 0.06 -14.08 2.11
C THR A 77 -0.80 -12.91 2.58
N TRP A 78 -0.51 -12.43 3.79
CA TRP A 78 -1.29 -11.41 4.47
C TRP A 78 -0.38 -10.46 5.24
N GLY A 79 -0.83 -9.22 5.49
CA GLY A 79 -0.10 -8.25 6.31
C GLY A 79 -1.02 -7.42 7.21
N SER A 80 -0.63 -7.22 8.47
CA SER A 80 -1.40 -6.46 9.48
C SER A 80 -1.58 -4.98 9.16
N TRP A 81 -0.79 -4.47 8.22
CA TRP A 81 -0.81 -3.10 7.73
C TRP A 81 -1.70 -2.93 6.49
N CYS A 82 -2.16 -4.03 5.87
CA CYS A 82 -3.05 -4.01 4.72
C CYS A 82 -4.50 -3.93 5.20
N THR A 83 -5.25 -2.92 4.74
CA THR A 83 -6.61 -2.63 5.24
C THR A 83 -7.59 -3.73 4.87
N GLU A 84 -7.59 -4.16 3.62
CA GLU A 84 -8.45 -5.23 3.11
C GLU A 84 -8.08 -6.56 3.76
N CYS A 85 -6.79 -6.84 3.87
CA CYS A 85 -6.28 -8.04 4.53
C CYS A 85 -6.77 -8.12 6.00
N ARG A 86 -6.74 -7.03 6.77
CA ARG A 86 -7.26 -7.02 8.15
C ARG A 86 -8.74 -7.36 8.24
N ALA A 87 -9.54 -6.99 7.24
CA ALA A 87 -10.95 -7.34 7.22
C ALA A 87 -11.18 -8.85 7.01
N GLU A 88 -10.28 -9.51 6.30
CA GLU A 88 -10.32 -10.97 6.07
C GLU A 88 -9.75 -11.78 7.25
N ALA A 89 -8.99 -11.17 8.16
CA ALA A 89 -8.16 -11.88 9.14
C ALA A 89 -8.94 -12.81 10.09
N ASP A 90 -10.21 -12.53 10.40
CA ASP A 90 -11.03 -13.35 11.30
C ASP A 90 -11.52 -14.66 10.64
N ASP A 91 -11.47 -14.77 9.31
CA ASP A 91 -11.92 -15.94 8.54
C ASP A 91 -10.79 -16.95 8.24
N LEU A 92 -9.58 -16.70 8.79
CA LEU A 92 -8.31 -17.33 8.38
C LEU A 92 -7.75 -18.32 9.41
#